data_AF-A0A7R9S282-F1
#
_entry.id   AF-A0A7R9S282-F1
#
_cell.length_a   1.000
_cell.length_b   1.000
_cell.length_c   1.000
_cell.angle_alpha   90.00
_cell.angle_beta   90.00
_cell.angle_gamma   90.00
#
_symmetry.space_group_name_H-M   'P 1'
#
loop_
_entity.id
_entity.type
_entity.pdbx_description
1 polymer ?
#
loop_
_entity_poly.entity_id
_entity_poly.type
_entity_poly.pdbx_seq_one_letter_code
_entity_poly.pdbx_strand_id
1 'polypeptide(L)' 'TKHYFGFMKCKGFLPSDLFHPVLPVRHEKKLFCPFCRTCMEQKINCCKHSSEERYFIGTLITEELKR' A
#
# COMPACT_ATOMS: atom_id res chain seq x y z
N THR A 1 25.74 2.77 -3.57
CA THR A 1 24.29 2.62 -3.30
C THR A 1 24.06 1.25 -2.68
N LYS A 2 23.32 1.17 -1.56
CA LYS A 2 23.04 -0.12 -0.92
C LYS A 2 21.87 -0.79 -1.65
N HIS A 3 22.08 -2.02 -2.11
CA HIS A 3 21.03 -2.84 -2.72
C HIS A 3 20.43 -3.72 -1.62
N TYR A 4 19.20 -3.39 -1.23
CA TYR A 4 18.43 -4.20 -0.29
C TYR A 4 17.62 -5.22 -1.07
N PHE A 5 17.76 -6.51 -0.73
CA PHE A 5 16.99 -7.61 -1.30
C PHE A 5 16.39 -8.44 -0.16
N GLY A 6 15.06 -8.52 -0.10
CA GLY A 6 14.36 -9.30 0.91
C GLY A 6 13.03 -8.67 1.31
N PHE A 7 12.59 -8.96 2.53
CA PHE A 7 11.38 -8.38 3.11
C PHE A 7 11.70 -7.13 3.92
N MET A 8 10.93 -6.06 3.72
CA MET A 8 11.07 -4.81 4.45
C MET A 8 9.72 -4.41 5.04
N LYS A 9 9.70 -4.20 6.37
CA LYS A 9 8.57 -3.52 7.01
C LYS A 9 8.73 -2.02 6.77
N CYS A 10 7.80 -1.42 6.06
CA CYS A 10 7.84 -0.01 5.72
C CYS A 10 6.50 0.67 6.00
N LYS A 11 6.57 1.96 6.29
CA LYS A 11 5.43 2.88 6.31
C LYS A 11 5.59 3.79 5.10
N GLY A 12 4.69 3.67 4.12
CA GLY A 12 4.83 4.35 2.84
C GLY A 12 3.50 4.88 2.34
N PHE A 13 3.55 6.01 1.61
CA PHE A 13 2.42 6.44 0.81
C PHE A 13 2.26 5.47 -0.37
N LEU A 14 1.02 5.13 -0.69
CA LEU A 14 0.72 4.54 -1.99
C LEU A 14 0.93 5.63 -3.05
N PRO A 15 1.86 5.46 -4.01
CA PRO A 15 2.02 6.40 -5.10
C PRO A 15 0.68 6.52 -5.85
N SER A 16 0.11 7.72 -5.89
CA SER A 16 -1.14 7.98 -6.63
C SER A 16 -0.97 7.78 -8.14
N ASP A 17 0.27 7.79 -8.60
CA ASP A 17 0.75 7.69 -9.97
C ASP A 17 1.05 6.25 -10.41
N LEU A 18 0.72 5.25 -9.60
CA LEU A 18 0.91 3.84 -9.96
C LEU A 18 -0.25 3.33 -10.84
N PHE A 19 0.05 2.92 -12.07
CA PHE A 19 -0.93 2.38 -13.03
C PHE A 19 -1.68 1.14 -12.51
N HIS A 20 -1.05 0.35 -11.65
CA HIS A 20 -1.65 -0.81 -11.01
C HIS A 20 -1.40 -0.69 -9.50
N PRO A 21 -2.41 -0.85 -8.63
CA PRO A 21 -2.16 -0.91 -7.19
C PRO A 21 -1.42 -2.21 -6.89
N VAL A 22 -0.12 -2.10 -6.60
CA VAL A 22 0.76 -3.27 -6.41
C VAL A 22 0.92 -3.67 -4.94
N LEU A 23 0.38 -2.91 -3.98
CA LEU A 23 0.59 -3.19 -2.56
C LEU A 23 -0.52 -4.08 -2.00
N PRO A 24 -0.24 -5.38 -1.75
CA PRO A 24 -1.22 -6.28 -1.16
C PRO A 24 -1.45 -5.97 0.32
N VAL A 25 -2.72 -5.87 0.69
CA VAL A 25 -3.22 -5.76 2.06
C VAL A 25 -4.11 -6.97 2.33
N ARG A 26 -3.83 -7.69 3.42
CA ARG A 26 -4.74 -8.75 3.90
C ARG A 26 -5.82 -8.14 4.77
N HIS A 27 -7.08 -8.28 4.35
CA HIS A 27 -8.26 -7.84 5.10
C HIS A 27 -9.34 -8.91 4.97
N GLU A 28 -10.02 -9.25 6.08
CA GLU A 28 -11.08 -10.30 6.09
C GLU A 28 -10.69 -11.62 5.40
N LYS A 29 -9.44 -12.09 5.59
CA LYS A 29 -8.88 -13.30 4.94
C LYS A 29 -8.76 -13.22 3.41
N LYS A 30 -8.99 -12.04 2.82
CA LYS A 30 -8.81 -11.77 1.39
C LYS A 30 -7.62 -10.84 1.17
N LEU A 31 -7.05 -10.93 -0.03
CA LEU A 31 -5.99 -10.05 -0.49
C LEU A 31 -6.62 -8.91 -1.28
N PHE A 32 -6.33 -7.67 -0.90
CA PHE A 32 -6.76 -6.48 -1.60
C PHE A 32 -5.55 -5.68 -2.04
N CYS A 33 -5.66 -4.96 -3.15
CA CYS A 33 -4.68 -3.94 -3.54
C CYS A 33 -5.34 -2.55 -3.55
N PRO A 34 -5.62 -1.96 -2.38
CA PRO A 34 -6.32 -0.68 -2.30
C PRO A 34 -5.36 0.50 -2.43
N PHE A 35 -5.82 1.60 -3.03
CA PHE A 35 -5.11 2.90 -3.01
C PHE A 35 -5.23 3.66 -1.69
N CYS A 36 -6.11 3.21 -0.79
CA CYS A 36 -6.27 3.70 0.56
C CYS A 36 -6.81 2.57 1.44
N ARG A 37 -6.05 2.21 2.48
CA ARG A 37 -6.46 1.18 3.43
C ARG A 37 -7.80 1.53 4.10
N THR A 38 -7.96 2.77 4.55
CA THR A 38 -9.17 3.25 5.23
C THR A 38 -10.41 3.15 4.34
N CYS A 39 -10.29 3.46 3.04
CA CYS A 39 -11.40 3.28 2.10
C CYS A 39 -11.80 1.81 1.92
N MET A 40 -10.83 0.90 1.91
CA MET A 40 -11.12 -0.53 1.84
C MET A 40 -11.82 -1.01 3.12
N GLU A 41 -11.34 -0.61 4.30
CA GLU A 41 -11.95 -0.98 5.59
C GLU A 41 -13.38 -0.40 5.74
N GLN A 42 -13.59 0.84 5.30
CA GLN A 42 -14.88 1.55 5.41
C GLN A 42 -15.80 1.35 4.19
N LYS A 43 -15.36 0.62 3.16
CA LYS A 43 -16.08 0.38 1.90
C LYS A 43 -16.55 1.68 1.23
N ILE A 44 -15.67 2.70 1.19
CA ILE A 44 -15.94 4.02 0.61
C ILE A 44 -15.43 4.09 -0.83
N ASN A 45 -16.29 4.54 -1.76
CA ASN A 45 -15.95 4.71 -3.17
C ASN A 45 -15.32 6.06 -3.51
N CYS A 46 -15.63 7.12 -2.76
CA CYS A 46 -15.07 8.46 -2.95
C CYS A 46 -14.06 8.77 -1.83
N CYS A 47 -12.77 8.52 -2.08
CA CYS A 47 -11.72 8.79 -1.10
C CYS A 47 -11.56 10.31 -0.87
N LYS A 48 -11.78 10.75 0.37
CA LYS A 48 -11.50 12.12 0.83
C LYS A 48 -10.38 12.18 1.87
N HIS A 49 -9.69 11.05 2.07
CA HIS A 49 -8.65 10.91 3.08
C HIS A 49 -7.39 11.67 2.68
N SER A 50 -6.75 12.28 3.68
CA SER A 50 -5.46 12.94 3.50
C SER A 50 -4.39 11.92 3.12
N SER A 51 -3.29 12.37 2.53
CA SER A 51 -2.16 11.48 2.22
C SER A 51 -1.71 10.70 3.47
N GLU A 52 -1.75 11.32 4.65
CA GLU A 52 -1.33 10.69 5.90
C GLU A 52 -2.29 9.57 6.34
N GLU A 53 -3.58 9.75 6.13
CA GLU A 53 -4.59 8.70 6.39
C GLU A 53 -4.50 7.56 5.38
N ARG A 54 -3.86 7.79 4.22
CA ARG A 54 -3.63 6.79 3.17
C ARG A 54 -2.34 5.98 3.39
N TYR A 55 -1.55 6.28 4.42
CA TYR A 55 -0.34 5.51 4.69
C TYR A 55 -0.66 4.03 4.90
N PHE A 56 0.13 3.19 4.26
CA PHE A 56 0.13 1.76 4.52
C PHE A 56 1.33 1.39 5.40
N ILE A 57 1.12 0.43 6.30
CA ILE A 57 2.19 -0.22 7.07
C ILE A 57 2.11 -1.70 6.76
N GLY A 58 3.17 -2.23 6.16
CA GLY A 58 3.24 -3.65 5.85
C GLY A 58 4.66 -4.12 5.57
N THR A 59 4.78 -5.43 5.46
CA THR A 59 6.00 -6.10 5.05
C THR A 59 5.88 -6.37 3.56
N LEU A 60 6.72 -5.69 2.78
CA LEU A 60 6.77 -5.80 1.32
C LEU A 60 8.10 -6.40 0.91
N ILE A 61 8.14 -7.05 -0.26
CA ILE A 61 9.44 -7.38 -0.84
C ILE A 61 10.07 -6.12 -1.41
N THR A 62 11.38 -5.97 -1.27
CA THR A 62 12.11 -4.80 -1.76
C THR A 62 11.92 -4.56 -3.26
N GLU A 63 11.59 -5.59 -4.05
CA GLU A 63 11.26 -5.46 -5.48
C GLU A 63 9.92 -4.74 -5.73
N GLU A 64 8.92 -4.88 -4.86
CA GLU A 64 7.63 -4.17 -4.99
C GLU A 64 7.77 -2.66 -4.71
N LEU A 65 8.87 -2.24 -4.07
CA LEU A 65 9.20 -0.85 -3.78
C LEU A 65 10.05 -0.21 -4.88
N LYS A 66 10.57 -0.98 -5.84
CA LYS A 66 11.31 -0.43 -6.98
C LYS A 66 10.32 0.24 -7.94
N ARG A 67 10.68 1.44 -8.38
CA ARG A 67 9.92 2.22 -9.36
C ARG A 67 10.13 1.69 -10.77
#